data_AF-A0A800DPK3-F1
#
_entry.id   AF-A0A800DPK3-F1
#
_cell.length_a   1.000
_cell.length_b   1.000
_cell.length_c   1.000
_cell.angle_alpha   90.00
_cell.angle_beta   90.00
_cell.angle_gamma   90.00
#
_symmetry.space_group_name_H-M   'P 1'
#
loop_
_entity.id
_entity.type
_entity.pdbx_description
1 polymer ?
#
loop_
_entity_poly.entity_id
_entity_poly.type
_entity_poly.pdbx_seq_one_letter_code
_entity_poly.pdbx_strand_id
1 'polypeptide(L)'
;MLSQHDTNNVVRRILIDVNIFMDVLERRAGWLESAAVVAFCEDGFTGVNHAGDVLHGFVSVLTPIIIYWLCAIACQADCIVTRNVGHFADSPVPAITPEDLLIEFGDRDL
;
A
#
# COMPACT_ATOMS: atom_id res chain seq x y z
N MET A 1 8.08 40.44 27.90
CA MET A 1 8.58 39.05 28.02
C MET A 1 7.46 38.10 27.60
N LEU A 2 7.40 37.81 26.31
CA LEU A 2 6.68 36.66 25.76
C LEU A 2 7.62 36.16 24.65
N SER A 3 8.28 35.02 24.90
CA SER A 3 9.19 34.42 23.93
C SER A 3 8.39 34.01 22.71
N GLN A 4 8.83 34.46 21.53
CA GLN A 4 8.39 33.88 20.27
C GLN A 4 8.82 32.41 20.31
N HIS A 5 7.86 31.50 20.48
CA HIS A 5 8.10 30.09 20.22
C HIS A 5 8.33 29.98 18.72
N ASP A 6 9.60 29.86 18.34
CA ASP A 6 10.01 29.43 17.02
C ASP A 6 9.55 27.98 16.85
N THR A 7 8.28 27.75 16.53
CA THR A 7 7.73 26.42 16.25
C THR A 7 8.20 26.00 14.87
N ASN A 8 9.48 25.70 14.75
CA ASN A 8 10.05 25.13 13.56
C ASN A 8 9.53 23.70 13.44
N ASN A 9 8.39 23.56 12.77
CA ASN A 9 7.66 22.30 12.73
C ASN A 9 8.49 21.24 12.00
N VAL A 10 8.87 20.15 12.67
CA VAL A 10 9.78 19.17 12.07
C VAL A 10 8.98 18.19 11.21
N VAL A 11 9.39 18.05 9.94
CA VAL A 11 8.84 17.01 9.06
C VAL A 11 9.65 15.72 9.22
N ARG A 12 8.99 14.65 9.68
CA ARG A 12 9.53 13.30 9.79
C ARG A 12 9.03 12.44 8.63
N ARG A 13 9.90 11.56 8.13
CA ARG A 13 9.59 10.65 7.02
C ARG A 13 9.85 9.22 7.47
N ILE A 14 8.87 8.34 7.29
CA ILE A 14 8.98 6.92 7.63
C ILE A 14 8.69 6.06 6.41
N LEU A 15 9.40 4.95 6.31
CA LEU A 15 9.15 3.90 5.34
C LEU A 15 8.36 2.79 6.02
N ILE A 16 7.22 2.43 5.45
CA ILE A 16 6.34 1.39 5.99
C ILE A 16 6.72 0.07 5.34
N ASP A 17 7.10 -0.90 6.18
CA ASP A 17 7.42 -2.26 5.74
C ASP A 17 6.16 -3.00 5.24
N VAL A 18 6.36 -3.95 4.33
CA VAL A 18 5.28 -4.79 3.80
C VAL A 18 4.55 -5.57 4.90
N ASN A 19 5.26 -5.98 5.96
CA ASN A 19 4.66 -6.75 7.05
C ASN A 19 3.55 -5.99 7.79
N ILE A 20 3.62 -4.65 7.87
CA ILE A 20 2.55 -3.82 8.46
C ILE A 20 1.25 -4.00 7.67
N PHE A 21 1.33 -4.00 6.33
CA PHE A 21 0.16 -4.25 5.48
C PHE A 21 -0.31 -5.70 5.61
N MET A 22 0.63 -6.66 5.66
CA MET A 22 0.27 -8.07 5.83
C MET A 22 -0.41 -8.36 7.15
N ASP A 23 -0.02 -7.69 8.24
CA ASP A 23 -0.70 -7.83 9.53
C ASP A 23 -2.17 -7.43 9.41
N VAL A 24 -2.47 -6.32 8.72
CA VAL A 24 -3.83 -5.84 8.50
C VAL A 24 -4.63 -6.79 7.60
N LEU A 25 -4.05 -7.20 6.47
CA LEU A 25 -4.71 -8.06 5.48
C LEU A 25 -5.01 -9.45 6.03
N GLU A 26 -4.08 -10.05 6.78
CA GLU A 26 -4.20 -11.40 7.31
C GLU A 26 -4.68 -11.44 8.78
N ARG A 27 -4.91 -10.29 9.40
CA ARG A 27 -5.31 -10.15 10.82
C ARG A 27 -4.35 -10.85 11.79
N ARG A 28 -3.04 -10.69 11.56
CA ARG A 28 -1.97 -11.24 12.43
C ARG A 28 -1.98 -10.60 13.82
N ALA A 29 -1.24 -11.15 14.79
CA ALA A 29 -1.11 -10.52 16.09
C ALA A 29 -0.50 -9.11 15.94
N GLY A 30 -1.15 -8.08 16.49
CA GLY A 30 -0.75 -6.68 16.30
C GLY A 30 -1.40 -5.95 15.11
N TRP A 31 -2.37 -6.58 14.43
CA TRP A 31 -3.00 -5.98 13.24
C TRP A 31 -3.76 -4.68 13.49
N LEU A 32 -4.24 -4.43 14.71
CA LEU A 32 -4.93 -3.19 15.05
C LEU A 32 -3.95 -2.01 15.11
N GLU A 33 -2.77 -2.24 15.67
CA GLU A 33 -1.67 -1.29 15.71
C GLU A 33 -1.16 -1.00 14.30
N SER A 34 -0.96 -2.05 13.49
CA SER A 34 -0.59 -1.92 12.08
C SER A 34 -1.67 -1.17 11.27
N ALA A 35 -2.96 -1.43 11.51
CA ALA A 35 -4.05 -0.70 10.89
C ALA A 35 -4.07 0.78 11.29
N ALA A 36 -3.78 1.09 12.55
CA ALA A 36 -3.66 2.46 13.02
C ALA A 36 -2.50 3.20 12.32
N VAL A 37 -1.36 2.54 12.10
CA VAL A 37 -0.23 3.11 11.34
C VAL A 37 -0.61 3.39 9.88
N VAL A 38 -1.32 2.47 9.22
CA VAL A 38 -1.79 2.64 7.83
C VAL A 38 -2.80 3.79 7.74
N ALA A 39 -3.83 3.79 8.59
CA ALA A 39 -4.87 4.82 8.62
C ALA A 39 -4.28 6.22 8.90
N PHE A 40 -3.22 6.29 9.72
CA PHE A 40 -2.51 7.53 9.98
C PHE A 40 -1.82 8.12 8.73
N CYS A 41 -1.63 7.33 7.67
CA CYS A 41 -0.93 7.73 6.44
C CYS A 41 -1.84 7.85 5.20
N GLU A 42 -3.07 7.33 5.22
CA GLU A 42 -3.92 7.17 4.02
C GLU A 42 -4.54 8.47 3.48
N ASP A 43 -4.89 9.44 4.32
CA ASP A 43 -5.81 10.52 3.90
C ASP A 43 -5.14 11.85 3.48
N GLY A 44 -3.83 11.86 3.23
CA GLY A 44 -3.08 13.12 3.24
C GLY A 44 -3.11 13.79 4.62
N PHE A 45 -3.55 13.03 5.64
CA PHE A 45 -3.43 13.34 7.04
C PHE A 45 -1.95 13.21 7.38
N THR A 46 -1.20 14.28 7.14
CA THR A 46 0.06 14.49 7.82
C THR A 46 -0.22 14.41 9.30
N GLY A 47 0.13 13.28 9.89
CA GLY A 47 -0.13 13.07 11.29
C GLY A 47 0.71 14.03 12.11
N VAL A 48 0.04 14.81 12.94
CA VAL A 48 0.67 15.83 13.78
C VAL A 48 0.78 15.31 15.20
N ASN A 49 2.00 15.28 15.75
CA ASN A 49 2.17 14.95 17.17
C ASN A 49 1.79 16.15 18.07
N HIS A 50 1.75 15.94 19.39
CA HIS A 50 1.45 17.01 20.36
C HIS A 50 2.40 18.22 20.30
N ALA A 51 3.58 18.06 19.72
CA ALA A 51 4.57 19.13 19.52
C ALA A 51 4.39 19.87 18.18
N GLY A 52 3.46 19.43 17.32
CA GLY A 52 3.22 20.00 16.00
C GLY A 52 3.87 19.22 14.85
N ASP A 53 4.82 18.32 15.12
CA ASP A 53 5.63 17.68 14.08
C ASP A 53 4.78 16.88 13.10
N VAL A 54 5.11 16.98 11.82
CA VAL A 54 4.39 16.37 10.72
C VAL A 54 5.05 15.05 10.32
N LEU A 55 4.28 13.97 10.26
CA LEU A 55 4.76 12.67 9.78
C LEU A 55 4.27 12.37 8.36
N HIS A 56 5.20 11.99 7.48
CA HIS A 56 4.91 11.51 6.13
C HIS A 56 5.24 10.01 6.04
N GLY A 57 4.24 9.21 5.68
CA GLY A 57 4.39 7.79 5.37
C GLY A 57 4.74 7.55 3.91
N PHE A 58 5.71 6.66 3.66
CA PHE A 58 6.07 6.20 2.32
C PHE A 58 6.06 4.68 2.29
N VAL A 59 5.65 4.13 1.14
CA VAL A 59 5.80 2.71 0.83
C VAL A 59 6.84 2.54 -0.27
N SER A 60 7.58 1.43 -0.23
CA SER A 60 8.42 1.05 -1.37
C SER A 60 7.54 0.73 -2.57
N VAL A 61 8.01 1.03 -3.78
CA VAL A 61 7.32 0.67 -5.04
C VAL A 61 7.10 -0.85 -5.15
N LEU A 62 7.96 -1.64 -4.51
CA LEU A 62 7.83 -3.10 -4.45
C LEU A 62 6.69 -3.55 -3.52
N THR A 63 6.32 -2.76 -2.52
CA THR A 63 5.32 -3.15 -1.51
C THR A 63 3.95 -3.43 -2.13
N PRO A 64 3.37 -2.56 -2.99
CA PRO A 64 2.14 -2.88 -3.71
C PRO A 64 2.26 -4.15 -4.56
N ILE A 65 3.39 -4.37 -5.24
CA ILE A 65 3.60 -5.57 -6.06
C ILE A 65 3.52 -6.83 -5.19
N ILE A 66 4.21 -6.83 -4.05
CA ILE A 66 4.22 -7.96 -3.11
C ILE A 66 2.82 -8.18 -2.51
N ILE A 67 2.11 -7.12 -2.13
CA ILE A 67 0.75 -7.21 -1.59
C ILE A 67 -0.22 -7.80 -2.63
N TYR A 68 -0.20 -7.29 -3.86
CA TYR A 68 -1.04 -7.82 -4.95
C TYR A 68 -0.76 -9.30 -5.20
N TRP A 69 0.52 -9.69 -5.25
CA TRP A 69 0.94 -11.07 -5.43
C TRP A 69 0.45 -11.98 -4.29
N LEU A 70 0.64 -11.57 -3.04
CA LEU A 70 0.20 -12.34 -1.87
C LEU A 70 -1.33 -12.48 -1.83
N CYS A 71 -2.06 -11.41 -2.12
CA CYS A 71 -3.53 -11.44 -2.21
C CYS A 71 -4.01 -12.40 -3.29
N ALA A 72 -3.39 -12.42 -4.47
CA ALA A 72 -3.77 -13.32 -5.57
C ALA A 72 -3.61 -14.79 -5.19
N ILE A 73 -2.53 -15.14 -4.48
CA ILE A 73 -2.33 -16.50 -3.95
C ILE A 73 -3.38 -16.81 -2.88
N ALA A 74 -3.58 -15.89 -1.93
CA ALA A 74 -4.47 -16.11 -0.79
C ALA A 74 -5.94 -16.27 -1.20
N CYS A 75 -6.40 -15.54 -2.21
CA CYS A 75 -7.77 -15.68 -2.73
C CYS A 75 -7.90 -16.74 -3.84
N GLN A 76 -6.80 -17.43 -4.19
CA GLN A 76 -6.76 -18.40 -5.27
C GLN A 76 -7.25 -17.82 -6.61
N ALA A 77 -6.84 -16.58 -6.91
CA ALA A 77 -7.19 -15.93 -8.16
C ALA A 77 -6.72 -16.75 -9.36
N ASP A 78 -7.56 -16.82 -10.39
CA ASP A 78 -7.18 -17.46 -11.67
C ASP A 78 -6.13 -16.63 -12.43
N CYS A 79 -6.14 -15.30 -12.28
CA CYS A 79 -5.12 -14.40 -12.83
C CYS A 79 -4.99 -13.07 -12.06
N ILE A 80 -3.85 -12.39 -12.24
CA ILE A 80 -3.60 -11.01 -11.82
C ILE A 80 -3.77 -10.09 -13.04
N VAL A 81 -4.60 -9.07 -12.94
CA VAL A 81 -4.75 -8.06 -14.00
C VAL A 81 -3.86 -6.85 -13.69
N THR A 82 -2.88 -6.57 -14.55
CA THR A 82 -1.87 -5.52 -14.31
C THR A 82 -1.29 -4.97 -15.61
N ARG A 83 -0.88 -3.70 -15.63
CA ARG A 83 -0.11 -3.12 -16.75
C ARG A 83 1.37 -3.52 -16.75
N ASN A 84 1.87 -4.05 -15.63
CA ASN A 84 3.28 -4.34 -15.42
C ASN A 84 3.52 -5.85 -15.28
N VAL A 85 3.12 -6.63 -16.29
CA VAL A 85 3.18 -8.11 -16.26
C VAL A 85 4.57 -8.63 -15.87
N GLY A 86 5.64 -7.97 -16.31
CA GLY A 86 7.02 -8.35 -15.99
C GLY A 86 7.38 -8.35 -14.49
N HIS A 87 6.64 -7.63 -13.64
CA HIS A 87 6.84 -7.68 -12.19
C HIS A 87 6.39 -8.98 -11.54
N PHE A 88 5.63 -9.81 -12.27
CA PHE A 88 5.04 -11.06 -11.78
C PHE A 88 5.62 -12.28 -12.51
N ALA A 89 6.81 -12.16 -13.11
CA ALA A 89 7.42 -13.25 -13.89
C ALA A 89 7.59 -14.56 -13.10
N ASP A 90 7.86 -14.48 -11.80
CA ASP A 90 8.02 -15.63 -10.90
C ASP A 90 6.73 -15.98 -10.13
N SER A 91 5.59 -15.36 -10.47
CA SER A 91 4.32 -15.61 -9.81
C SER A 91 3.72 -16.96 -10.21
N PRO A 92 3.20 -17.77 -9.27
CA PRO A 92 2.44 -18.97 -9.61
C PRO A 92 1.03 -18.64 -10.16
N VAL A 93 0.54 -17.41 -9.93
CA VAL A 93 -0.71 -16.90 -10.53
C VAL A 93 -0.34 -16.11 -11.78
N PRO A 94 -0.87 -16.45 -12.97
CA PRO A 94 -0.53 -15.77 -14.21
C PRO A 94 -0.96 -14.31 -14.16
N ALA A 95 -0.13 -13.42 -14.72
CA ALA A 95 -0.45 -12.01 -14.85
C ALA A 95 -0.75 -11.66 -16.31
N ILE A 96 -1.84 -10.94 -16.55
CA ILE A 96 -2.28 -10.49 -17.88
C ILE A 96 -2.54 -8.99 -17.89
N THR A 97 -2.52 -8.38 -19.06
CA THR A 97 -2.89 -6.97 -19.20
C THR A 97 -4.41 -6.78 -19.17
N PRO A 98 -4.92 -5.59 -18.80
CA PRO A 98 -6.34 -5.28 -18.98
C PRO A 98 -6.83 -5.51 -20.42
N GLU A 99 -5.99 -5.20 -21.41
CA GLU A 99 -6.28 -5.40 -22.82
C GLU A 99 -6.46 -6.89 -23.16
N ASP A 100 -5.58 -7.76 -22.68
CA ASP A 100 -5.67 -9.21 -22.88
C ASP A 100 -6.95 -9.78 -22.23
N LEU A 101 -7.28 -9.34 -21.00
CA LEU A 101 -8.52 -9.74 -20.33
C LEU A 101 -9.75 -9.35 -21.14
N LEU A 102 -9.78 -8.15 -21.71
CA LEU A 102 -10.91 -7.69 -22.52
C LEU A 102 -10.99 -8.41 -23.87
N ILE A 103 -9.89 -8.89 -24.44
CA ILE A 103 -9.92 -9.76 -25.63
C ILE A 103 -10.54 -11.12 -25.30
N GLU A 104 -10.23 -11.67 -24.12
CA GLU A 104 -10.73 -12.99 -23.70
C GLU A 104 -12.19 -12.97 -23.22
N PHE A 105 -12.61 -11.89 -22.55
CA PHE A 105 -13.89 -11.81 -21.84
C PHE A 105 -14.77 -10.61 -22.18
N GLY A 106 -14.27 -9.64 -22.97
CA GLY A 106 -15.06 -8.49 -23.41
C GLY A 106 -16.10 -8.89 -24.44
N ASP A 107 -17.30 -8.32 -24.33
CA ASP A 107 -18.32 -8.46 -25.36
C ASP A 107 -17.76 -8.00 -26.71
N ARG A 108 -17.99 -8.77 -27.76
CA ARG A 108 -17.58 -8.43 -29.14
C ARG A 108 -18.32 -7.22 -29.73
N ASP A 109 -19.16 -6.55 -28.93
CA ASP A 109 -20.11 -5.52 -29.35
C ASP A 109 -19.97 -4.18 -28.60
N LEU A 110 -18.86 -3.93 -27.89
CA LEU A 110 -18.49 -2.57 -27.41
C LEU A 110 -17.61 -1.82 -28.41
#